data_AF-A0A8J3KYL8-F1
#
_entry.id   AF-A0A8J3KYL8-F1
#
_cell.length_a   1.000
_cell.length_b   1.000
_cell.length_c   1.000
_cell.angle_alpha   90.00
_cell.angle_beta   90.00
_cell.angle_gamma   90.00
#
_symmetry.space_group_name_H-M   'P 1'
#
loop_
_entity.id
_entity.type
_entity.pdbx_description
1 polymer ?
#
loop_
_entity_poly.entity_id
_entity_poly.type
_entity_poly.pdbx_seq_one_letter_code
_entity_poly.pdbx_strand_id
1 'polypeptide(L)'
;MDERTGWSRAQPWVSLVVRLGLAGIFLVAGGLKVTDLAANGRAVNAYQIMSYDAAMVVGAIQPFVEIVVGLLLLLGLATRLAAWLSAGMMVAFIAGISSAWARGLNIDCGCFSKGGQLPPGVTPNYLPEIFRDVAFLAMAIFLIIYPVSRFSLDARLDRPFSAGLPADDDVLEEESESSEHTAPRRERA
;
A
#
# COMPACT_ATOMS: atom_id res chain seq x y z
N MET A 1 21.77 -25.07 -14.81
CA MET A 1 20.36 -25.06 -14.34
C MET A 1 20.07 -23.63 -13.92
N ASP A 2 19.28 -22.91 -14.70
CA ASP A 2 19.18 -21.45 -14.63
C ASP A 2 18.12 -21.02 -13.60
N GLU A 3 18.56 -20.78 -12.35
CA GLU A 3 17.70 -20.34 -11.24
C GLU A 3 16.91 -19.06 -11.57
N ARG A 4 17.40 -18.22 -12.49
CA ARG A 4 16.71 -16.99 -12.93
C ARG A 4 15.41 -17.27 -13.71
N THR A 5 15.34 -18.35 -14.49
CA THR A 5 14.13 -18.67 -15.28
C THR A 5 12.96 -19.20 -14.45
N GLY A 6 13.26 -19.83 -13.30
CA GLY A 6 12.25 -20.30 -12.35
C GLY A 6 11.59 -19.13 -11.61
N TRP A 7 12.41 -18.19 -11.13
CA TRP A 7 11.95 -17.03 -10.39
C TRP A 7 10.99 -16.15 -11.20
N SER A 8 11.29 -15.86 -12.48
CA SER A 8 10.41 -15.07 -13.34
C SER A 8 9.02 -15.70 -13.56
N ARG A 9 8.90 -17.03 -13.46
CA ARG A 9 7.61 -17.73 -13.57
C ARG A 9 6.87 -17.83 -12.24
N ALA A 10 7.59 -18.02 -11.13
CA ALA A 10 7.01 -18.17 -9.79
C ALA A 10 6.64 -16.82 -9.15
N GLN A 11 7.43 -15.77 -9.40
CA GLN A 11 7.25 -14.44 -8.79
C GLN A 11 5.82 -13.89 -8.93
N PRO A 12 5.15 -13.96 -10.09
CA PRO A 12 3.77 -13.46 -10.23
C PRO A 12 2.73 -14.21 -9.38
N TRP A 13 2.97 -15.49 -9.10
CA TRP A 13 2.13 -16.30 -8.22
C TRP A 13 2.41 -15.99 -6.75
N VAL A 14 3.68 -15.81 -6.38
CA VAL A 14 4.06 -15.37 -5.03
C VAL A 14 3.45 -14.00 -4.73
N SER A 15 3.57 -13.03 -5.64
CA SER A 15 2.92 -11.71 -5.48
C SER A 15 1.41 -11.82 -5.38
N LEU A 16 0.75 -12.75 -6.09
CA LEU A 16 -0.68 -12.99 -5.93
C LEU A 16 -1.03 -13.49 -4.52
N VAL A 17 -0.31 -14.50 -4.02
CA VAL A 17 -0.56 -15.05 -2.67
C VAL A 17 -0.33 -13.98 -1.60
N VAL A 18 0.76 -13.23 -1.69
CA VAL A 18 1.08 -12.13 -0.75
C VAL A 18 -0.02 -11.07 -0.80
N ARG A 19 -0.46 -10.68 -2.01
CA ARG A 19 -1.54 -9.71 -2.20
C ARG A 19 -2.86 -10.17 -1.60
N LEU A 20 -3.27 -11.41 -1.85
CA LEU A 20 -4.51 -11.96 -1.31
C LEU A 20 -4.45 -12.14 0.21
N GLY A 21 -3.29 -12.53 0.75
CA GLY A 21 -3.07 -12.61 2.20
C GLY A 21 -3.24 -11.24 2.86
N LEU A 22 -2.55 -10.22 2.34
CA LEU A 22 -2.63 -8.85 2.85
C LEU A 22 -4.05 -8.27 2.71
N ALA A 23 -4.72 -8.53 1.58
CA ALA A 23 -6.12 -8.16 1.37
C ALA A 23 -7.04 -8.78 2.43
N GLY A 24 -6.94 -10.10 2.65
CA GLY A 24 -7.74 -10.80 3.65
C GLY A 24 -7.54 -10.25 5.07
N ILE A 25 -6.29 -9.96 5.44
CA ILE A 25 -5.95 -9.35 6.73
C ILE A 25 -6.66 -8.01 6.91
N PHE A 26 -6.52 -7.09 5.96
CA PHE A 26 -7.12 -5.76 6.03
C PHE A 26 -8.65 -5.80 6.04
N LEU A 27 -9.26 -6.68 5.23
CA LEU A 27 -10.71 -6.84 5.18
C LEU A 27 -11.29 -7.40 6.48
N VAL A 28 -10.63 -8.40 7.08
CA VAL A 28 -11.04 -8.95 8.37
C VAL A 28 -10.85 -7.90 9.48
N ALA A 29 -9.68 -7.26 9.52
CA ALA A 29 -9.38 -6.23 10.52
C ALA A 29 -10.36 -5.05 10.46
N GLY A 30 -10.64 -4.54 9.27
CA GLY A 30 -11.58 -3.44 9.07
C GLY A 30 -13.03 -3.86 9.31
N GLY A 31 -13.40 -5.07 8.88
CA GLY A 31 -14.72 -5.65 9.11
C GLY A 31 -15.04 -5.84 10.59
N LEU A 32 -14.06 -6.21 11.41
CA LEU A 32 -14.24 -6.30 12.87
C LEU A 32 -14.44 -4.91 13.49
N LYS A 33 -13.66 -3.91 13.04
CA LYS A 33 -13.68 -2.55 13.61
C LYS A 33 -14.89 -1.71 13.17
N VAL A 34 -15.40 -1.88 11.95
CA VAL A 34 -16.52 -1.08 11.44
C VAL A 34 -17.82 -1.32 12.20
N THR A 35 -17.95 -2.47 12.88
CA THR A 35 -19.12 -2.80 13.71
C THR A 35 -19.26 -1.92 14.95
N ASP A 36 -18.17 -1.31 15.42
CA ASP A 36 -18.14 -0.47 16.62
C ASP A 36 -17.06 0.61 16.51
N LEU A 37 -17.34 1.62 15.67
CA LEU A 37 -16.43 2.74 15.41
C LEU A 37 -16.06 3.50 16.68
N ALA A 38 -16.99 3.60 17.64
CA ALA A 38 -16.75 4.25 18.91
C ALA A 38 -15.76 3.46 19.78
N ALA A 39 -15.83 2.13 19.79
CA ALA A 39 -14.82 1.30 20.44
C ALA A 39 -13.45 1.47 19.79
N ASN A 40 -13.37 1.49 18.46
CA ASN A 40 -12.09 1.71 17.78
C ASN A 40 -11.51 3.11 18.06
N GLY A 41 -12.34 4.14 18.10
CA GLY A 41 -11.95 5.49 18.52
C GLY A 41 -11.39 5.52 19.95
N ARG A 42 -12.05 4.83 20.90
CA ARG A 42 -11.53 4.67 22.26
C ARG A 42 -10.21 3.90 22.31
N ALA A 43 -10.05 2.89 21.45
CA ALA A 43 -8.81 2.13 21.35
C ALA A 43 -7.65 3.00 20.84
N VAL A 44 -7.88 3.82 19.80
CA VAL A 44 -6.89 4.81 19.33
C VAL A 44 -6.58 5.84 20.43
N ASN A 45 -7.59 6.32 21.15
CA ASN A 45 -7.38 7.26 22.26
C ASN A 45 -6.57 6.65 23.41
N ALA A 46 -6.64 5.33 23.61
CA ALA A 46 -5.88 4.64 24.66
C ALA A 46 -4.36 4.74 24.47
N TYR A 47 -3.89 5.03 23.25
CA TYR A 47 -2.48 5.33 22.99
C TYR A 47 -2.04 6.68 23.55
N GLN A 48 -2.96 7.59 23.89
CA GLN A 48 -2.65 8.91 24.48
C GLN A 48 -1.61 9.72 23.68
N ILE A 49 -1.65 9.62 22.34
CA ILE A 49 -0.73 10.34 21.43
C ILE A 49 -1.33 11.66 20.94
N MET A 50 -2.66 11.73 20.84
CA MET A 50 -3.39 12.88 20.30
C MET A 50 -4.58 13.24 21.20
N SER A 51 -5.24 14.37 20.92
CA SER A 51 -6.45 14.77 21.66
C SER A 51 -7.58 13.76 21.44
N TYR A 52 -8.53 13.73 22.39
CA TYR A 52 -9.67 12.81 22.35
C TYR A 52 -10.47 12.91 21.04
N ASP A 53 -10.78 14.14 20.60
CA ASP A 53 -11.57 14.36 19.38
C ASP A 53 -10.82 13.85 18.14
N ALA A 54 -9.51 14.12 18.05
CA ALA A 54 -8.67 13.63 16.96
C ALA A 54 -8.60 12.10 16.96
N ALA A 55 -8.44 11.47 18.13
CA ALA A 55 -8.39 10.02 18.26
C ALA A 55 -9.71 9.35 17.83
N MET A 56 -10.85 9.96 18.18
CA MET A 56 -12.17 9.46 17.78
C MET A 56 -12.37 9.56 16.26
N VAL A 57 -11.93 10.66 15.64
CA VAL A 57 -11.98 10.83 14.17
C VAL A 57 -11.06 9.82 13.48
N VAL A 58 -9.81 9.70 13.93
CA VAL A 58 -8.84 8.75 13.36
C VAL A 58 -9.35 7.31 13.49
N GLY A 59 -9.83 6.93 14.68
CA GLY A 59 -10.38 5.59 14.91
C GLY A 59 -11.68 5.32 14.15
N ALA A 60 -12.48 6.35 13.83
CA ALA A 60 -13.64 6.19 12.97
C ALA A 60 -13.23 6.00 11.50
N ILE A 61 -12.21 6.70 11.01
CA ILE A 61 -11.74 6.63 9.61
C ILE A 61 -10.94 5.36 9.33
N GLN A 62 -10.10 4.93 10.28
CA GLN A 62 -9.21 3.78 10.15
C GLN A 62 -9.88 2.51 9.55
N PRO A 63 -11.02 2.00 10.05
CA PRO A 63 -11.62 0.79 9.49
C PRO A 63 -12.03 0.93 8.03
N PHE A 64 -12.47 2.11 7.59
CA PHE A 64 -12.81 2.34 6.19
C PHE A 64 -11.57 2.32 5.31
N VAL A 65 -10.46 2.89 5.79
CA VAL A 65 -9.16 2.82 5.08
C VAL A 65 -8.70 1.37 4.97
N GLU A 66 -8.79 0.59 6.05
CA GLU A 66 -8.45 -0.84 6.04
C GLU A 66 -9.29 -1.59 4.98
N ILE A 67 -10.61 -1.39 4.96
CA ILE A 67 -11.50 -2.05 3.99
C ILE A 67 -11.18 -1.64 2.55
N VAL A 68 -11.02 -0.34 2.28
CA VAL A 68 -10.72 0.16 0.92
C VAL A 68 -9.39 -0.39 0.42
N VAL A 69 -8.34 -0.34 1.24
CA VAL A 69 -7.02 -0.90 0.89
C VAL A 69 -7.12 -2.42 0.66
N GLY A 70 -7.85 -3.12 1.53
CA GLY A 70 -8.10 -4.56 1.38
C GLY A 70 -8.82 -4.90 0.07
N LEU A 71 -9.84 -4.13 -0.32
CA LEU A 71 -10.56 -4.31 -1.58
C LEU A 71 -9.69 -4.00 -2.79
N LEU A 72 -8.90 -2.93 -2.75
CA LEU A 72 -7.95 -2.58 -3.83
C LEU A 72 -6.94 -3.71 -4.06
N LEU A 73 -6.37 -4.26 -2.98
CA LEU A 73 -5.46 -5.41 -3.06
C LEU A 73 -6.18 -6.67 -3.56
N LEU A 74 -7.40 -6.94 -3.09
CA LEU A 74 -8.18 -8.10 -3.51
C LEU A 74 -8.45 -8.08 -5.02
N LEU A 75 -8.95 -6.95 -5.51
CA LEU A 75 -9.24 -6.71 -6.93
C LEU A 75 -7.96 -6.56 -7.77
N GLY A 76 -6.83 -6.29 -7.13
CA GLY A 76 -5.57 -6.01 -7.81
C GLY A 76 -5.62 -4.71 -8.60
N LEU A 77 -6.27 -3.68 -8.05
CA LEU A 77 -6.37 -2.34 -8.61
C LEU A 77 -5.50 -1.38 -7.79
N ALA A 78 -4.76 -0.50 -8.47
CA ALA A 78 -3.79 0.42 -7.88
C ALA A 78 -2.87 -0.30 -6.87
N THR A 79 -2.40 -1.50 -7.21
CA THR A 79 -1.71 -2.43 -6.30
C THR A 79 -0.51 -1.80 -5.61
N ARG A 80 0.26 -0.99 -6.35
CA ARG A 80 1.43 -0.28 -5.82
C ARG A 80 1.04 0.80 -4.81
N LEU A 81 -0.03 1.55 -5.08
CA LEU A 81 -0.56 2.55 -4.15
C LEU A 81 -1.11 1.89 -2.87
N ALA A 82 -1.90 0.83 -3.04
CA ALA A 82 -2.45 0.07 -1.91
C ALA A 82 -1.35 -0.56 -1.05
N ALA A 83 -0.25 -1.03 -1.65
CA ALA A 83 0.91 -1.53 -0.93
C ALA A 83 1.65 -0.42 -0.15
N TRP A 84 1.79 0.78 -0.71
CA TRP A 84 2.34 1.94 0.02
C TRP A 84 1.46 2.36 1.20
N LEU A 85 0.14 2.42 1.01
CA LEU A 85 -0.80 2.72 2.09
C LEU A 85 -0.71 1.66 3.19
N SER A 86 -0.66 0.38 2.80
CA SER A 86 -0.50 -0.74 3.75
C SER A 86 0.79 -0.59 4.57
N ALA A 87 1.92 -0.31 3.91
CA ALA A 87 3.20 -0.13 4.59
C ALA A 87 3.15 1.06 5.56
N GLY A 88 2.59 2.20 5.14
CA GLY A 88 2.43 3.38 5.98
C GLY A 88 1.59 3.10 7.23
N MET A 89 0.49 2.36 7.08
CA MET A 89 -0.35 1.94 8.21
C MET A 89 0.40 1.02 9.17
N MET A 90 1.13 0.02 8.66
CA MET A 90 1.91 -0.88 9.52
C MET A 90 3.00 -0.13 10.29
N VAL A 91 3.69 0.81 9.66
CA VAL A 91 4.67 1.68 10.35
C VAL A 91 4.00 2.49 11.46
N ALA A 92 2.81 3.07 11.19
CA ALA A 92 2.07 3.82 12.20
C ALA A 92 1.65 2.95 13.40
N PHE A 93 1.17 1.71 13.15
CA PHE A 93 0.85 0.77 14.23
C PHE A 93 2.07 0.36 15.03
N ILE A 94 3.17 -0.06 14.37
CA ILE A 94 4.42 -0.42 15.06
C ILE A 94 4.91 0.74 15.93
N ALA A 95 4.89 1.96 15.43
CA ALA A 95 5.29 3.16 16.18
C ALA A 95 4.36 3.40 17.38
N GLY A 96 3.05 3.28 17.20
CA GLY A 96 2.07 3.42 18.28
C GLY A 96 2.27 2.38 19.38
N ILE A 97 2.41 1.11 19.02
CA ILE A 97 2.59 -0.01 19.96
C ILE A 97 3.92 0.14 20.70
N SER A 98 5.00 0.43 19.99
CA SER A 98 6.31 0.66 20.59
C SER A 98 6.30 1.84 21.56
N SER A 99 5.58 2.91 21.22
CA SER A 99 5.39 4.07 22.10
C SER A 99 4.58 3.72 23.35
N ALA A 100 3.50 2.95 23.22
CA ALA A 100 2.71 2.50 24.36
C ALA A 100 3.53 1.60 25.29
N TRP A 101 4.33 0.70 24.72
CA TRP A 101 5.22 -0.17 25.48
C TRP A 101 6.29 0.62 26.24
N ALA A 102 6.95 1.58 25.59
CA ALA A 102 7.96 2.44 26.22
C ALA A 102 7.39 3.29 27.36
N ARG A 103 6.12 3.67 27.29
CA ARG A 103 5.40 4.45 28.33
C ARG A 103 4.74 3.57 29.40
N GLY A 104 4.83 2.25 29.29
CA GLY A 104 4.22 1.32 30.25
C GLY A 104 2.68 1.38 30.27
N LEU A 105 2.05 1.77 29.15
CA LEU A 105 0.59 1.71 29.05
C LEU A 105 0.14 0.24 29.11
N ASN A 106 -1.09 0.01 29.56
CA ASN A 106 -1.67 -1.33 29.62
C ASN A 106 -2.89 -1.39 28.68
N ILE A 107 -2.61 -1.53 27.39
CA ILE A 107 -3.61 -1.49 26.31
C ILE A 107 -3.58 -2.77 25.46
N ASP A 108 -4.74 -3.11 24.93
CA ASP A 108 -4.89 -4.00 23.78
C ASP A 108 -4.79 -3.15 22.50
N CYS A 109 -3.82 -3.49 21.66
CA CYS A 109 -3.49 -2.75 20.44
C CYS A 109 -4.59 -2.82 19.37
N GLY A 110 -5.52 -3.77 19.47
CA GLY A 110 -6.78 -3.74 18.71
C GLY A 110 -6.66 -4.09 17.22
N CYS A 111 -5.54 -4.64 16.74
CA CYS A 111 -5.41 -4.98 15.32
C CYS A 111 -6.43 -6.06 14.88
N PHE A 112 -6.75 -7.04 15.73
CA PHE A 112 -7.78 -8.08 15.53
C PHE A 112 -8.76 -8.18 16.71
N SER A 113 -8.78 -7.17 17.57
CA SER A 113 -9.63 -7.06 18.75
C SER A 113 -10.33 -5.70 18.73
N LYS A 114 -11.27 -5.46 19.63
CA LYS A 114 -11.80 -4.10 19.84
C LYS A 114 -10.75 -3.14 20.42
N GLY A 115 -9.67 -3.68 21.00
CA GLY A 115 -8.58 -2.89 21.58
C GLY A 115 -9.00 -2.08 22.81
N GLY A 116 -8.11 -1.18 23.24
CA GLY A 116 -8.37 -0.23 24.31
C GLY A 116 -7.72 -0.62 25.64
N GLN A 117 -8.16 0.02 26.73
CA GLN A 117 -7.54 -0.20 28.05
C GLN A 117 -7.85 -1.59 28.58
N LEU A 118 -6.79 -2.27 29.04
CA LEU A 118 -6.91 -3.58 29.68
C LEU A 118 -7.20 -3.42 31.18
N PRO A 119 -7.91 -4.39 31.79
CA PRO A 119 -8.09 -4.42 33.24
C PRO A 119 -6.76 -4.54 33.99
N PRO A 120 -6.68 -4.03 35.24
CA PRO A 120 -5.50 -4.23 36.09
C PRO A 120 -5.16 -5.71 36.26
N GLY A 121 -3.89 -6.07 36.10
CA GLY A 121 -3.40 -7.45 36.24
C GLY A 121 -3.40 -8.28 34.95
N VAL A 122 -3.96 -7.77 33.85
CA VAL A 122 -3.77 -8.37 32.52
C VAL A 122 -2.48 -7.83 31.91
N THR A 123 -1.65 -8.72 31.38
CA THR A 123 -0.41 -8.33 30.70
C THR A 123 -0.66 -8.09 29.21
N PRO A 124 -0.28 -6.92 28.67
CA PRO A 124 -0.41 -6.64 27.24
C PRO A 124 0.61 -7.45 26.43
N ASN A 125 0.19 -7.93 25.25
CA ASN A 125 1.02 -8.76 24.36
C ASN A 125 1.68 -7.92 23.26
N TYR A 126 2.52 -6.94 23.63
CA TYR A 126 3.13 -6.04 22.63
C TYR A 126 4.06 -6.74 21.63
N LEU A 127 4.84 -7.72 22.10
CA LEU A 127 5.88 -8.33 21.27
C LEU A 127 5.29 -9.15 20.09
N PRO A 128 4.30 -10.06 20.29
CA PRO A 128 3.64 -10.74 19.18
C PRO A 128 2.96 -9.78 18.20
N GLU A 129 2.35 -8.70 18.70
CA GLU A 129 1.68 -7.69 17.87
C GLU A 129 2.69 -6.98 16.95
N ILE A 130 3.84 -6.55 17.48
CA ILE A 130 4.91 -5.94 16.69
C ILE A 130 5.46 -6.93 15.64
N PHE A 131 5.72 -8.18 16.01
CA PHE A 131 6.23 -9.18 15.06
C PHE A 131 5.28 -9.41 13.90
N ARG A 132 3.99 -9.48 14.19
CA ARG A 132 2.94 -9.60 13.17
C ARG A 132 2.93 -8.39 12.24
N ASP A 133 2.97 -7.17 12.79
CA ASP A 133 2.94 -5.95 11.98
C ASP A 133 4.21 -5.82 11.13
N VAL A 134 5.37 -6.26 11.62
CA VAL A 134 6.61 -6.36 10.85
C VAL A 134 6.47 -7.37 9.71
N ALA A 135 5.82 -8.52 9.94
CA ALA A 135 5.56 -9.49 8.89
C ALA A 135 4.65 -8.91 7.80
N PHE A 136 3.59 -8.20 8.18
CA PHE A 136 2.69 -7.53 7.23
C PHE A 136 3.37 -6.38 6.49
N LEU A 137 4.25 -5.63 7.16
CA LEU A 137 5.09 -4.61 6.54
C LEU A 137 6.03 -5.24 5.50
N ALA A 138 6.65 -6.37 5.81
CA ALA A 138 7.50 -7.09 4.86
C ALA A 138 6.71 -7.56 3.63
N MET A 139 5.48 -8.04 3.82
CA MET A 139 4.57 -8.38 2.71
C MET A 139 4.23 -7.15 1.85
N ALA A 140 3.97 -6.00 2.47
CA ALA A 140 3.71 -4.75 1.76
C ALA A 140 4.94 -4.27 0.97
N ILE A 141 6.12 -4.28 1.58
CA ILE A 141 7.40 -3.95 0.93
C ILE A 141 7.67 -4.88 -0.25
N PHE A 142 7.40 -6.19 -0.09
CA PHE A 142 7.53 -7.15 -1.18
C PHE A 142 6.64 -6.77 -2.38
N LEU A 143 5.39 -6.35 -2.16
CA LEU A 143 4.50 -5.90 -3.23
C LEU A 143 4.90 -4.55 -3.84
N ILE A 144 5.59 -3.67 -3.09
CA ILE A 144 6.14 -2.42 -3.63
C ILE A 144 7.29 -2.71 -4.61
N ILE A 145 8.16 -3.67 -4.27
CA ILE A 145 9.31 -4.06 -5.10
C ILE A 145 8.87 -4.93 -6.29
N TYR A 146 7.91 -5.84 -6.08
CA TYR A 146 7.42 -6.79 -7.07
C TYR A 146 5.90 -6.63 -7.32
N PRO A 147 5.46 -5.52 -7.93
CA PRO A 147 4.04 -5.18 -8.10
C PRO A 147 3.32 -6.08 -9.12
N VAL A 148 4.09 -6.76 -9.99
CA VAL A 148 3.55 -7.69 -10.98
C VAL A 148 2.94 -8.92 -10.30
N SER A 149 1.61 -8.97 -10.27
CA SER A 149 0.82 -10.13 -9.80
C SER A 149 -0.09 -10.63 -10.93
N ARG A 150 -0.32 -11.94 -11.00
CA ARG A 150 -1.36 -12.48 -11.90
C ARG A 150 -2.73 -11.99 -11.42
N PHE A 151 -3.67 -11.77 -12.35
CA PHE A 151 -5.03 -11.28 -12.04
C PHE A 151 -5.07 -9.90 -11.35
N SER A 152 -4.13 -8.99 -11.64
CA SER A 152 -4.35 -7.56 -11.35
C SER A 152 -5.23 -6.94 -12.44
N LEU A 153 -6.21 -6.12 -12.02
CA LEU A 153 -6.93 -5.25 -12.94
C LEU A 153 -6.02 -4.13 -13.47
N ASP A 154 -4.95 -3.79 -12.75
CA ASP A 154 -3.90 -2.88 -13.23
C ASP A 154 -3.37 -3.30 -14.61
N ALA A 155 -3.09 -4.59 -14.83
CA ALA A 155 -2.59 -5.08 -16.11
C ALA A 155 -3.63 -5.03 -17.26
N ARG A 156 -4.92 -4.89 -16.94
CA ARG A 156 -6.00 -4.68 -17.93
C ARG A 156 -6.28 -3.20 -18.18
N LEU A 157 -6.05 -2.34 -17.19
CA LEU A 157 -6.29 -0.89 -17.25
C LEU A 157 -5.09 -0.12 -17.80
N ASP A 158 -3.88 -0.67 -17.74
CA ASP A 158 -2.69 -0.16 -18.46
C ASP A 158 -2.77 -0.37 -19.99
N ARG A 159 -3.91 -0.85 -20.51
CA ARG A 159 -4.26 -0.66 -21.92
C ARG A 159 -4.77 0.78 -22.09
N PRO A 160 -4.17 1.54 -23.00
CA PRO A 160 -3.67 2.88 -22.77
C PRO A 160 -4.77 3.94 -22.61
N PHE A 161 -4.70 4.74 -21.53
CA PHE A 161 -5.15 6.14 -21.58
C PHE A 161 -4.19 7.02 -22.43
N SER A 162 -3.06 6.46 -22.88
CA SER A 162 -2.16 7.06 -23.89
C SER A 162 -2.71 7.02 -25.33
N ALA A 163 -3.92 6.52 -25.58
CA ALA A 163 -4.56 6.58 -26.90
C ALA A 163 -5.34 7.88 -27.17
N GLY A 164 -5.18 8.92 -26.32
CA GLY A 164 -5.98 10.15 -26.42
C GLY A 164 -5.22 11.46 -26.18
N LEU A 165 -3.90 11.44 -26.01
CA LEU A 165 -3.09 12.65 -26.07
C LEU A 165 -2.29 12.59 -27.37
N PRO A 166 -2.52 13.52 -28.33
CA PRO A 166 -1.63 13.62 -29.48
C PRO A 166 -0.21 13.82 -28.95
N ALA A 167 0.70 12.99 -29.43
CA ALA A 167 2.11 13.21 -29.23
C ALA A 167 2.45 14.53 -29.93
N ASP A 168 2.78 15.56 -29.15
CA ASP A 168 3.40 16.79 -29.66
C ASP A 168 4.87 16.50 -30.08
N ASP A 169 5.09 15.44 -30.85
CA ASP A 169 6.40 15.05 -31.38
C ASP A 169 6.60 15.53 -32.83
N ASP A 170 5.59 16.11 -33.48
CA ASP A 170 5.66 16.57 -34.89
C ASP A 170 6.20 18.01 -35.07
N VAL A 171 6.59 18.73 -34.01
CA VAL A 171 7.05 20.14 -34.14
C VAL A 171 8.57 20.28 -34.26
N LEU A 172 9.36 19.21 -34.01
CA LEU A 172 10.83 19.32 -34.00
C LEU A 172 11.53 18.78 -35.26
N GLU A 173 10.81 18.17 -36.20
CA GLU A 173 11.42 17.65 -37.44
C GLU A 173 11.32 18.65 -38.62
N GLU A 174 10.34 19.57 -38.66
CA GLU A 174 10.16 20.48 -39.81
C GLU A 174 11.18 21.63 -39.93
N GLU A 175 11.87 22.05 -38.85
CA GLU A 175 12.83 23.16 -38.94
C GLU A 175 14.21 22.77 -39.51
N SER A 176 14.54 21.48 -39.63
CA SER A 176 15.89 21.06 -40.06
C SER A 176 16.06 20.83 -41.56
N GLU A 177 14.97 20.67 -42.32
CA GLU A 177 15.04 20.33 -43.77
C GLU A 177 15.01 21.54 -44.73
N SER A 178 14.70 22.76 -44.27
CA SER A 178 14.49 23.89 -45.19
C SER A 178 15.75 24.71 -45.56
N SER A 179 16.92 24.51 -44.94
CA SER A 179 18.07 25.41 -45.21
C SER A 179 19.32 24.76 -45.80
N GLU A 180 19.34 23.44 -46.03
CA GLU A 180 20.52 22.74 -46.55
C GLU A 180 20.30 22.11 -47.94
N HIS A 181 19.66 22.83 -48.87
CA HIS A 181 19.71 22.41 -50.28
C HIS A 181 19.56 23.58 -51.27
N THR A 182 20.61 24.39 -51.45
CA THR A 182 20.89 25.03 -52.74
C THR A 182 22.40 25.26 -52.88
N ALA A 183 23.09 24.29 -53.46
CA ALA A 183 24.40 24.47 -54.09
C ALA A 183 24.34 23.86 -55.50
N PRO A 184 24.32 24.68 -56.58
CA PRO A 184 24.35 24.13 -57.93
C PRO A 184 25.75 23.67 -58.34
N ARG A 185 25.75 22.39 -58.72
CA ARG A 185 26.74 21.54 -59.36
C ARG A 185 27.49 22.21 -60.53
N ARG A 186 28.82 22.08 -60.51
CA ARG A 186 29.75 22.30 -61.64
C ARG A 186 29.28 21.61 -62.92
N GLU A 187 29.13 22.37 -64.00
CA GLU A 187 29.18 21.86 -65.37
C GLU A 187 30.57 22.07 -65.96
N ARG A 188 31.03 21.04 -66.68
CA ARG A 188 32.30 20.97 -67.39
C ARG A 188 32.15 21.64 -68.76
N ALA A 189 33.12 22.46 -69.14
CA ALA A 189 33.58 22.68 -70.51
C ALA A 189 35.09 22.94 -70.46
#